data_AF-A0AAX4JCY0-F1
#
_entry.id   AF-A0AAX4JCY0-F1
#
_cell.length_a   1.000
_cell.length_b   1.000
_cell.length_c   1.000
_cell.angle_alpha   90.00
_cell.angle_beta   90.00
_cell.angle_gamma   90.00
#
_symmetry.space_group_name_H-M   'P 1'
#
loop_
_entity.id
_entity.type
_entity.pdbx_description
1 polymer ?
#
loop_
_entity_poly.entity_id
_entity_poly.type
_entity_poly.pdbx_seq_one_letter_code
_entity_poly.pdbx_strand_id
1 'polypeptide(L)'
;MTALTEQEKNLELEKNYEILADEEVVDLYAYADKREGIIWTPEEIKVLKEGLEKYGKGKWKKILNSYKEDFHPLRRLRDLNDKVKIMLQLVSTKFKNRRDFWEVDKNNNPITKMGEKVIYRAKLLFEAAKKVAYTKNYTGNGNIIFRIAYEEMGKTWVHVYSAKYNRDSNLKSRIKVRKICGQSPYRKDGM
;
A
#
# COMPACT_ATOMS: atom_id res chain seq x y z
N MET A 1 -16.95 29.59 41.56
CA MET A 1 -16.20 28.77 40.59
C MET A 1 -14.82 29.38 40.49
N THR A 2 -13.87 28.87 41.27
CA THR A 2 -12.49 29.38 41.33
C THR A 2 -11.77 29.04 40.02
N ALA A 3 -11.27 30.06 39.33
CA ALA A 3 -10.47 29.89 38.13
C ALA A 3 -9.14 29.23 38.52
N LEU A 4 -8.81 28.11 37.87
CA LEU A 4 -7.53 27.43 38.05
C LEU A 4 -6.38 28.39 37.76
N THR A 5 -5.39 28.37 38.63
CA THR A 5 -4.16 29.14 38.47
C THR A 5 -3.38 28.66 37.24
N GLU A 6 -2.55 29.53 36.68
CA GLU A 6 -1.79 29.24 35.46
C GLU A 6 -0.82 28.06 35.63
N GLN A 7 -0.36 27.83 36.86
CA GLN A 7 0.45 26.67 37.23
C GLN A 7 -0.34 25.36 37.23
N GLU A 8 -1.59 25.39 37.72
CA GLU A 8 -2.48 24.21 37.71
C GLU A 8 -2.92 23.84 36.28
N LYS A 9 -3.14 24.85 35.43
CA LYS A 9 -3.43 24.64 34.00
C LYS A 9 -2.26 23.99 33.25
N ASN A 10 -1.03 24.42 33.56
CA ASN A 10 0.18 23.85 32.95
C ASN A 10 0.41 22.41 33.42
N LEU A 11 0.13 22.10 34.69
CA LEU A 11 0.25 20.74 35.23
C LEU A 11 -0.82 19.78 34.67
N GLU A 12 -2.04 20.27 34.42
CA GLU A 12 -3.07 19.51 33.69
C GLU A 12 -2.69 19.29 32.22
N LEU A 13 -2.06 20.28 31.57
CA LEU A 13 -1.52 20.15 30.21
C LEU A 13 -0.42 19.09 30.13
N GLU A 14 0.52 19.07 31.09
CA GLU A 14 1.59 18.07 31.16
C GLU A 14 1.04 16.65 31.41
N LYS A 15 0.06 16.50 32.31
CA LYS A 15 -0.62 15.21 32.54
C LYS A 15 -1.38 14.73 31.30
N ASN A 16 -1.99 15.63 30.52
CA ASN A 16 -2.65 15.28 29.27
C ASN A 16 -1.66 14.86 28.17
N TYR A 17 -0.43 15.39 28.17
CA TYR A 17 0.61 15.01 27.22
C TYR A 17 1.25 13.64 27.54
N GLU A 18 1.42 13.29 28.82
CA GLU A 18 1.95 11.99 29.22
C GLU A 18 0.98 10.83 28.92
N ILE A 19 -0.34 11.07 29.01
CA ILE A 19 -1.36 10.03 28.78
C ILE A 19 -1.53 9.69 27.27
N LEU A 20 -1.17 10.61 26.37
CA LEU A 20 -1.28 10.43 24.92
C LEU A 20 -0.08 9.68 24.30
N ALA A 21 0.96 9.36 25.08
CA ALA A 21 2.24 8.91 24.56
C ALA A 21 2.31 7.44 24.10
N ASP A 22 1.39 6.56 24.52
CA ASP A 22 1.73 5.11 24.50
C ASP A 22 1.11 4.22 23.41
N GLU A 23 0.08 4.61 22.64
CA GLU A 23 -0.39 3.76 21.52
C GLU A 23 -0.80 4.48 20.23
N GLU A 24 -1.46 5.64 20.29
CA GLU A 24 -1.95 6.32 19.07
C GLU A 24 -0.88 7.13 18.31
N VAL A 25 0.15 7.58 19.02
CA VAL A 25 1.22 8.43 18.49
C VAL A 25 2.25 7.63 17.67
N VAL A 26 2.40 6.34 17.97
CA VAL A 26 3.27 5.42 17.22
C VAL A 26 2.83 5.34 15.75
N ASP A 27 1.52 5.32 15.50
CA ASP A 27 0.96 5.25 14.14
C ASP A 27 1.06 6.60 13.39
N LEU A 28 1.09 7.73 14.09
CA LEU A 28 1.28 9.06 13.49
C LEU A 28 2.74 9.27 13.05
N TYR A 29 3.71 8.85 13.86
CA TYR A 29 5.15 8.94 13.53
C TYR A 29 5.61 7.86 12.54
N ALA A 30 4.92 6.72 12.43
CA ALA A 30 5.22 5.69 11.42
C ALA A 30 5.13 6.21 9.97
N TYR A 31 4.34 7.27 9.71
CA TYR A 31 4.27 7.94 8.42
C TYR A 31 5.19 9.16 8.30
N ALA A 32 5.58 9.77 9.42
CA ALA A 32 6.47 10.93 9.46
C ALA A 32 7.94 10.53 9.27
N ASP A 33 8.32 9.30 9.64
CA ASP A 33 9.68 8.77 9.46
C ASP A 33 9.94 8.23 8.04
N LYS A 34 9.29 8.84 7.03
CA LYS A 34 9.63 8.59 5.63
C LYS A 34 10.93 9.30 5.33
N ARG A 35 12.01 8.53 5.43
CA ARG A 35 13.32 8.92 4.93
C ARG A 35 13.19 9.61 3.57
N GLU A 36 13.83 10.78 3.44
CA GLU A 36 13.89 11.48 2.17
C GLU A 36 14.43 10.57 1.06
N GLY A 37 13.79 10.64 -0.10
CA GLY A 37 14.14 9.79 -1.23
C GLY A 37 15.50 10.16 -1.79
N ILE A 38 16.50 9.29 -1.59
CA ILE A 38 17.84 9.49 -2.16
C ILE A 38 17.79 9.19 -3.67
N ILE A 39 18.00 10.22 -4.49
CA ILE A 39 18.04 10.14 -5.95
C ILE A 39 19.17 9.20 -6.38
N TRP A 40 18.93 8.39 -7.41
CA TRP A 40 19.94 7.48 -7.97
C TRP A 40 20.74 8.18 -9.06
N THR A 41 22.06 8.23 -8.91
CA THR A 41 22.93 8.78 -9.95
C THR A 41 23.14 7.75 -11.08
N PRO A 42 23.48 8.18 -12.31
CA PRO A 42 23.81 7.27 -13.40
C PRO A 42 24.99 6.34 -13.07
N GLU A 43 25.95 6.83 -12.29
CA GLU A 43 27.12 6.09 -11.82
C GLU A 43 26.71 4.97 -10.85
N GLU A 44 25.89 5.29 -9.83
CA GLU A 44 25.33 4.30 -8.91
C GLU A 44 24.56 3.21 -9.66
N ILE A 45 23.83 3.58 -10.72
CA ILE A 45 23.06 2.64 -11.53
C ILE A 45 24.00 1.72 -12.33
N LYS A 46 25.09 2.26 -12.90
CA LYS A 46 26.08 1.47 -13.63
C LYS A 46 26.73 0.44 -12.72
N VAL A 47 27.17 0.88 -11.54
CA VAL A 47 27.78 0.02 -10.52
C VAL A 47 26.79 -1.04 -10.01
N LEU A 48 25.53 -0.69 -9.83
CA LEU A 48 24.49 -1.66 -9.48
C LEU A 48 24.30 -2.74 -10.55
N LYS A 49 24.41 -2.39 -11.84
CA LYS A 49 24.36 -3.37 -12.93
C LYS A 49 25.58 -4.27 -12.94
N GLU A 50 26.78 -3.71 -12.80
CA GLU A 50 28.02 -4.47 -12.70
C GLU A 50 28.00 -5.45 -11.51
N GLY A 51 27.52 -4.99 -10.35
CA GLY A 51 27.36 -5.84 -9.17
C GLY A 51 26.32 -6.95 -9.39
N LEU A 52 25.25 -6.69 -10.14
CA LEU A 52 24.28 -7.72 -10.51
C LEU A 52 24.86 -8.75 -11.48
N GLU A 53 25.68 -8.32 -12.45
CA GLU A 53 26.37 -9.22 -13.39
C GLU A 53 27.40 -10.09 -12.67
N LYS A 54 28.18 -9.50 -11.75
CA LYS A 54 29.24 -10.18 -11.02
C LYS A 54 28.74 -11.13 -9.93
N TYR A 55 27.75 -10.71 -9.13
CA TYR A 55 27.32 -11.46 -7.94
C TYR A 55 25.94 -12.10 -8.07
N GLY A 56 25.14 -11.70 -9.06
CA GLY A 56 23.77 -12.16 -9.24
C GLY A 56 22.74 -11.46 -8.32
N LYS A 57 21.47 -11.62 -8.69
CA LYS A 57 20.33 -11.06 -7.95
C LYS A 57 20.21 -11.70 -6.55
N GLY A 58 19.92 -10.88 -5.54
CA GLY A 58 19.74 -11.34 -4.16
C GLY A 58 20.99 -11.28 -3.29
N LYS A 59 22.19 -11.12 -3.89
CA LYS A 59 23.46 -10.95 -3.17
C LYS A 59 23.73 -9.47 -2.82
N TRP A 60 22.70 -8.77 -2.35
CA TRP A 60 22.74 -7.32 -2.08
C TRP A 60 23.83 -6.91 -1.11
N LYS A 61 24.09 -7.72 -0.08
CA LYS A 61 25.13 -7.44 0.92
C LYS A 61 26.53 -7.46 0.30
N LYS A 62 26.78 -8.39 -0.63
CA LYS A 62 28.05 -8.45 -1.36
C LYS A 62 28.19 -7.24 -2.29
N ILE A 63 27.14 -6.92 -3.04
CA ILE A 63 27.12 -5.77 -3.95
C ILE A 63 27.38 -4.46 -3.18
N LEU A 64 26.63 -4.20 -2.11
CA LEU A 64 26.76 -2.97 -1.32
C LEU A 64 28.16 -2.85 -0.69
N ASN A 65 28.74 -3.96 -0.20
CA ASN A 65 30.07 -3.93 0.42
C ASN A 65 31.19 -3.79 -0.62
N SER A 66 31.06 -4.39 -1.79
CA SER A 66 32.10 -4.32 -2.84
C SER A 66 32.19 -2.95 -3.48
N TYR A 67 31.09 -2.20 -3.51
CA TYR A 67 31.00 -0.89 -4.16
C TYR A 67 30.54 0.19 -3.16
N LYS A 68 30.97 0.06 -1.91
CA LYS A 68 30.51 0.91 -0.81
C LYS A 68 30.85 2.39 -1.03
N GLU A 69 31.96 2.66 -1.71
CA GLU A 69 32.44 4.02 -2.02
C GLU A 69 31.68 4.64 -3.20
N ASP A 70 31.23 3.82 -4.15
CA ASP A 70 30.47 4.28 -5.32
C ASP A 70 28.98 4.51 -5.00
N PHE A 71 28.45 3.83 -3.98
CA PHE A 71 27.09 4.04 -3.52
C PHE A 71 26.99 5.20 -2.54
N HIS A 72 25.84 5.88 -2.55
CA HIS A 72 25.58 6.91 -1.56
C HIS A 72 25.69 6.30 -0.13
N PRO A 73 26.38 6.95 0.83
CA PRO A 73 26.76 6.33 2.13
C PRO A 73 25.58 5.79 2.95
N LEU A 74 24.43 6.40 2.71
CA LEU A 74 23.16 6.11 3.36
C LEU A 74 22.36 4.97 2.68
N ARG A 75 22.82 4.38 1.56
CA ARG A 75 22.12 3.27 0.88
C ARG A 75 22.06 2.02 1.74
N ARG A 76 20.90 1.34 1.72
CA ARG A 76 20.65 0.06 2.39
C ARG A 76 20.48 -1.05 1.36
N LEU A 77 20.60 -2.29 1.82
CA LEU A 77 20.34 -3.50 1.03
C LEU A 77 18.97 -3.49 0.34
N ARG A 78 17.96 -2.96 1.03
CA ARG A 78 16.59 -2.83 0.51
C ARG A 78 16.52 -1.86 -0.68
N ASP A 79 17.27 -0.75 -0.62
CA ASP A 79 17.26 0.26 -1.68
C ASP A 79 17.76 -0.33 -3.01
N LEU A 80 18.81 -1.16 -2.96
CA LEU A 80 19.33 -1.88 -4.12
C LEU A 80 18.26 -2.81 -4.71
N ASN A 81 17.63 -3.63 -3.87
CA ASN A 81 16.57 -4.55 -4.30
C ASN A 81 15.41 -3.79 -4.96
N ASP A 82 14.94 -2.71 -4.33
CA ASP A 82 13.81 -1.93 -4.84
C ASP A 82 14.18 -1.19 -6.13
N LYS A 83 15.41 -0.66 -6.25
CA LYS A 83 15.90 -0.10 -7.51
C LYS A 83 15.95 -1.15 -8.61
N VAL A 84 16.45 -2.35 -8.33
CA VAL A 84 16.46 -3.45 -9.32
C VAL A 84 15.05 -3.86 -9.73
N LYS A 85 14.10 -3.92 -8.80
CA LYS A 85 12.69 -4.17 -9.15
C LYS A 85 12.13 -3.10 -10.07
N ILE A 86 12.45 -1.83 -9.83
CA ILE A 86 12.05 -0.72 -10.70
C ILE A 86 12.72 -0.83 -12.07
N MET A 87 14.04 -1.10 -12.12
CA MET A 87 14.80 -1.24 -13.38
C MET A 87 14.29 -2.40 -14.24
N LEU A 88 14.02 -3.55 -13.63
CA LEU A 88 13.46 -4.72 -14.32
C LEU A 88 11.96 -4.59 -14.58
N GLN A 89 11.35 -3.46 -14.18
CA GLN A 89 9.91 -3.23 -14.22
C GLN A 89 9.10 -4.39 -13.59
N LEU A 90 9.64 -5.03 -12.55
CA LEU A 90 8.94 -6.11 -11.83
C LEU A 90 7.83 -5.57 -10.91
N VAL A 91 7.69 -4.25 -10.86
CA VAL A 91 6.63 -3.58 -10.11
C VAL A 91 5.35 -3.53 -10.94
N SER A 92 4.20 -3.73 -10.29
CA SER A 92 2.87 -3.80 -10.92
C SER A 92 2.39 -2.48 -11.56
N THR A 93 3.20 -1.42 -11.53
CA THR A 93 2.90 -0.11 -12.13
C THR A 93 3.05 -0.09 -13.66
N LYS A 94 3.34 -1.23 -14.30
CA LYS A 94 3.39 -1.39 -15.77
C LYS A 94 2.12 -0.93 -16.50
N PHE A 95 0.96 -0.89 -15.83
CA PHE A 95 -0.29 -0.49 -16.46
C PHE A 95 -0.43 1.03 -16.53
N LYS A 96 0.01 1.61 -17.66
CA LYS A 96 -0.26 3.02 -17.98
C LYS A 96 -1.76 3.27 -18.21
N ASN A 97 -2.44 2.28 -18.79
CA ASN A 97 -3.85 2.39 -19.17
C ASN A 97 -4.77 1.94 -18.05
N ARG A 98 -5.89 2.64 -17.90
CA ARG A 98 -6.99 2.20 -17.04
C ARG A 98 -7.61 0.94 -17.62
N ARG A 99 -8.05 0.05 -16.74
CA ARG A 99 -8.72 -1.21 -17.05
C ARG A 99 -10.07 -1.26 -16.36
N ASP A 100 -10.93 -2.11 -16.90
CA ASP A 100 -12.27 -2.35 -16.39
C ASP A 100 -12.22 -3.48 -15.36
N PHE A 101 -12.67 -3.16 -14.15
CA PHE A 101 -12.84 -4.10 -13.05
C PHE A 101 -14.34 -4.21 -12.73
N TRP A 102 -14.83 -5.34 -12.26
CA TRP A 102 -16.22 -5.49 -11.83
C TRP A 102 -16.33 -6.34 -10.59
N GLU A 103 -17.43 -6.17 -9.85
CA GLU A 103 -17.71 -6.99 -8.69
C GLU A 103 -18.28 -8.36 -9.10
N VAL A 104 -17.94 -9.38 -8.34
CA VAL A 104 -18.48 -10.73 -8.52
C VAL A 104 -19.07 -11.29 -7.22
N ASP A 105 -20.05 -12.18 -7.36
CA ASP A 105 -20.70 -12.88 -6.25
C ASP A 105 -19.79 -13.99 -5.67
N LYS A 106 -20.34 -14.84 -4.80
CA LYS A 106 -19.60 -15.98 -4.23
C LYS A 106 -19.27 -17.07 -5.27
N ASN A 107 -20.01 -17.11 -6.38
CA ASN A 107 -19.90 -18.07 -7.46
C ASN A 107 -19.09 -17.52 -8.65
N ASN A 108 -18.45 -16.35 -8.49
CA ASN A 108 -17.71 -15.62 -9.51
C ASN A 108 -18.55 -15.06 -10.68
N ASN A 109 -19.88 -14.96 -10.50
CA ASN A 109 -20.73 -14.30 -11.48
C ASN A 109 -20.72 -12.78 -11.28
N PRO A 110 -20.77 -11.97 -12.36
CA PRO A 110 -20.82 -10.52 -12.24
C PRO A 110 -22.04 -10.04 -11.44
N ILE A 111 -21.81 -9.15 -10.46
CA ILE A 111 -22.89 -8.46 -9.76
C ILE A 111 -23.43 -7.39 -10.70
N THR A 112 -24.72 -7.48 -11.01
CA THR A 112 -25.42 -6.52 -11.85
C THR A 112 -26.23 -5.54 -11.00
N LYS A 113 -26.28 -4.27 -11.43
CA LYS A 113 -27.23 -3.28 -10.93
C LYS A 113 -28.10 -2.88 -12.11
N MET A 114 -29.42 -2.97 -11.96
CA MET A 114 -30.38 -2.69 -13.06
C MET A 114 -30.11 -3.53 -14.33
N GLY A 115 -29.64 -4.77 -14.18
CA GLY A 115 -29.36 -5.68 -15.31
C GLY A 115 -27.98 -5.48 -15.96
N GLU A 116 -27.24 -4.42 -15.62
CA GLU A 116 -25.90 -4.16 -16.16
C GLU A 116 -24.80 -4.46 -15.14
N LYS A 117 -23.65 -4.95 -15.62
CA LYS A 117 -22.46 -5.15 -14.76
C LYS A 117 -21.90 -3.81 -14.30
N VAL A 118 -21.60 -3.69 -13.01
CA VAL A 118 -21.00 -2.45 -12.48
C VAL A 118 -19.50 -2.42 -12.78
N ILE A 119 -19.06 -1.49 -13.62
CA ILE A 119 -17.67 -1.36 -14.07
C ILE A 119 -16.94 -0.25 -13.29
N TYR A 120 -15.80 -0.60 -12.71
CA TYR A 120 -14.88 0.26 -12.00
C TYR A 120 -13.61 0.48 -12.82
N ARG A 121 -13.55 1.58 -13.58
CA ARG A 121 -12.34 1.97 -14.32
C ARG A 121 -11.23 2.45 -13.39
N ALA A 122 -10.10 1.74 -13.36
CA ALA A 122 -8.95 2.08 -12.52
C ALA A 122 -7.61 1.64 -13.15
N LYS A 123 -6.48 2.16 -12.66
CA LYS A 123 -5.16 1.68 -13.12
C LYS A 123 -4.75 0.41 -12.41
N LEU A 124 -5.09 0.32 -11.13
CA LEU A 124 -4.74 -0.80 -10.27
C LEU A 124 -5.99 -1.44 -9.69
N LEU A 125 -5.93 -2.75 -9.51
CA LEU A 125 -6.97 -3.53 -8.84
C LEU A 125 -7.31 -2.98 -7.44
N PHE A 126 -6.30 -2.53 -6.70
CA PHE A 126 -6.50 -1.95 -5.36
C PHE A 126 -7.28 -0.62 -5.40
N GLU A 127 -7.11 0.18 -6.46
CA GLU A 127 -7.90 1.41 -6.63
C GLU A 127 -9.37 1.08 -6.93
N ALA A 128 -9.63 0.08 -7.79
CA ALA A 128 -10.99 -0.42 -8.00
C ALA A 128 -11.59 -0.95 -6.69
N ALA A 129 -10.81 -1.68 -5.88
CA ALA A 129 -11.24 -2.16 -4.56
C ALA A 129 -11.61 -1.03 -3.59
N LYS A 130 -10.83 0.06 -3.58
CA LYS A 130 -11.20 1.25 -2.82
C LYS A 130 -12.52 1.84 -3.31
N LYS A 131 -12.71 1.99 -4.62
CA LYS A 131 -13.97 2.52 -5.19
C LYS A 131 -15.17 1.67 -4.80
N VAL A 132 -15.07 0.35 -4.91
CA VAL A 132 -16.09 -0.60 -4.45
C VAL A 132 -16.40 -0.38 -2.97
N ALA A 133 -15.38 -0.33 -2.13
CA ALA A 133 -15.56 -0.14 -0.69
C ALA A 133 -16.24 1.21 -0.35
N TYR A 134 -15.89 2.31 -1.04
CA TYR A 134 -16.60 3.59 -0.91
C TYR A 134 -18.07 3.47 -1.32
N THR A 135 -18.36 2.77 -2.42
CA THR A 135 -19.74 2.53 -2.87
C THR A 135 -20.51 1.53 -2.01
N LYS A 136 -19.91 0.85 -1.04
CA LYS A 136 -20.61 -0.07 -0.13
C LYS A 136 -20.81 0.49 1.27
N ASN A 137 -20.29 1.68 1.55
CA ASN A 137 -20.38 2.34 2.86
C ASN A 137 -21.77 2.93 3.17
N TYR A 138 -22.86 2.28 2.75
CA TYR A 138 -24.19 2.87 2.82
C TYR A 138 -24.78 2.89 4.25
N THR A 139 -24.40 1.98 5.17
CA THR A 139 -25.17 1.87 6.44
C THR A 139 -24.49 1.25 7.68
N GLY A 140 -23.26 0.71 7.65
CA GLY A 140 -22.77 -0.13 8.77
C GLY A 140 -21.37 0.17 9.28
N ASN A 141 -21.22 0.24 10.62
CA ASN A 141 -19.97 -0.13 11.27
C ASN A 141 -19.73 -1.62 11.00
N GLY A 142 -18.57 -2.00 10.45
CA GLY A 142 -18.28 -3.40 10.21
C GLY A 142 -17.14 -3.69 9.25
N ASN A 143 -16.89 -4.99 9.06
CA ASN A 143 -15.97 -5.52 8.06
C ASN A 143 -16.79 -6.12 6.91
N ILE A 144 -16.56 -5.64 5.68
CA ILE A 144 -17.21 -6.17 4.48
C ILE A 144 -16.18 -6.92 3.65
N ILE A 145 -16.53 -8.14 3.24
CA ILE A 145 -15.74 -8.92 2.27
C ILE A 145 -16.40 -8.79 0.90
N PHE A 146 -15.61 -8.49 -0.13
CA PHE A 146 -16.09 -8.39 -1.50
C PHE A 146 -15.05 -8.95 -2.48
N ARG A 147 -15.52 -9.32 -3.67
CA ARG A 147 -14.69 -9.87 -4.74
C ARG A 147 -14.70 -8.96 -5.95
N ILE A 148 -13.53 -8.80 -6.56
CA ILE A 148 -13.35 -8.03 -7.78
C ILE A 148 -12.69 -8.92 -8.82
N ALA A 149 -13.22 -8.84 -10.04
CA ALA A 149 -12.70 -9.52 -11.20
C ALA A 149 -12.20 -8.53 -12.26
N TYR A 150 -11.28 -9.01 -13.09
CA TYR A 150 -10.89 -8.40 -14.36
C TYR A 150 -10.56 -9.48 -15.37
N GLU A 151 -10.53 -9.10 -16.64
CA GLU A 151 -10.10 -9.98 -17.72
C GLU A 151 -8.70 -9.61 -18.19
N GLU A 152 -7.85 -10.63 -18.33
CA GLU A 152 -6.52 -10.51 -18.92
C GLU A 152 -6.23 -11.78 -19.71
N MET A 153 -5.77 -11.63 -20.96
CA MET A 153 -5.45 -12.76 -21.84
C MET A 153 -6.62 -13.74 -22.04
N GLY A 154 -7.85 -13.22 -22.13
CA GLY A 154 -9.07 -14.03 -22.32
C GLY A 154 -9.46 -14.88 -21.10
N LYS A 155 -8.83 -14.65 -19.94
CA LYS A 155 -9.16 -15.32 -18.67
C LYS A 155 -9.62 -14.30 -17.64
N THR A 156 -10.62 -14.67 -16.85
CA THR A 156 -11.10 -13.87 -15.72
C THR A 156 -10.30 -14.19 -14.47
N TRP A 157 -9.78 -13.16 -13.83
CA TRP A 157 -8.99 -13.25 -12.60
C TRP A 157 -9.74 -12.62 -11.45
N VAL A 158 -9.87 -13.34 -10.33
CA VAL A 158 -10.67 -12.90 -9.18
C VAL A 158 -9.80 -12.65 -7.96
N HIS A 159 -10.09 -11.57 -7.26
CA HIS A 159 -9.43 -11.18 -6.03
C HIS A 159 -10.43 -10.87 -4.92
N VAL A 160 -10.09 -11.28 -3.70
CA VAL A 160 -10.91 -11.09 -2.51
C VAL A 160 -10.30 -10.01 -1.64
N TYR A 161 -11.15 -9.08 -1.21
CA TYR A 161 -10.77 -7.94 -0.37
C TYR A 161 -11.65 -7.89 0.88
N SER A 162 -11.10 -7.37 1.97
CA SER A 162 -11.85 -6.88 3.12
C SER A 162 -11.76 -5.37 3.20
N ALA A 163 -12.87 -4.71 3.53
CA ALA A 163 -12.92 -3.31 3.90
C ALA A 163 -13.41 -3.19 5.34
N LYS A 164 -12.64 -2.49 6.18
CA LYS A 164 -13.03 -2.09 7.54
C LYS A 164 -13.40 -0.61 7.53
N TYR A 165 -14.58 -0.30 8.05
CA TYR A 165 -15.10 1.06 8.15
C TYR A 165 -14.97 1.53 9.61
N ASN A 166 -14.11 2.52 9.87
CA ASN A 166 -14.05 3.18 11.18
C ASN A 166 -14.88 4.45 11.13
N ARG A 167 -15.88 4.56 12.02
CA ARG A 167 -16.56 5.82 12.32
C ARG A 167 -15.90 6.42 13.55
N ASP A 168 -14.78 7.12 13.35
CA ASP A 168 -14.30 8.03 14.39
C ASP A 168 -15.13 9.31 14.32
N SER A 169 -15.54 9.82 15.49
CA SER A 169 -16.35 11.03 15.68
C SER A 169 -15.70 12.29 15.08
N ASN A 170 -14.39 12.27 14.87
CA ASN A 170 -13.62 13.36 14.28
C ASN A 170 -13.22 13.06 12.83
N LEU A 171 -14.12 13.42 11.90
CA LEU A 171 -13.82 13.85 10.52
C LEU A 171 -12.80 13.01 9.72
N LYS A 172 -13.25 11.82 9.28
CA LYS A 172 -13.18 11.26 7.92
C LYS A 172 -13.37 9.76 8.05
N SER A 173 -14.42 9.21 7.45
CA SER A 173 -14.63 7.76 7.35
C SER A 173 -13.42 7.09 6.69
N ARG A 174 -12.42 6.67 7.49
CA ARG A 174 -11.19 6.05 6.97
C ARG A 174 -11.50 4.60 6.66
N ILE A 175 -11.74 4.31 5.38
CA ILE A 175 -11.90 2.95 4.89
C ILE A 175 -10.53 2.29 4.78
N LYS A 176 -10.29 1.26 5.59
CA LYS A 176 -9.09 0.41 5.48
C LYS A 176 -9.42 -0.80 4.60
N VAL A 177 -8.90 -0.82 3.37
CA VAL A 177 -9.07 -1.95 2.43
C VAL A 177 -7.81 -2.83 2.46
N ARG A 178 -7.99 -4.15 2.61
CA ARG A 178 -6.89 -5.14 2.57
C ARG A 178 -7.23 -6.28 1.62
N LYS A 179 -6.25 -6.70 0.81
CA LYS A 179 -6.37 -7.92 -0.02
C LYS A 179 -6.26 -9.14 0.90
N ILE A 180 -7.21 -10.08 0.80
CA ILE A 180 -7.18 -11.36 1.52
C ILE A 180 -6.45 -12.39 0.67
N CYS A 181 -6.95 -12.64 -0.55
CA CYS A 181 -6.37 -13.57 -1.50
C CYS A 181 -6.69 -13.12 -2.94
N GLY A 182 -6.13 -13.80 -3.94
CA GLY A 182 -6.55 -13.57 -5.31
C GLY A 182 -5.51 -13.95 -6.34
N GLN A 183 -6.03 -14.47 -7.45
CA GLN A 183 -5.31 -15.08 -8.54
C GLN A 183 -4.78 -14.00 -9.50
N SER A 184 -3.57 -14.17 -10.03
CA SER A 184 -2.99 -13.23 -10.99
C SER A 184 -2.27 -13.98 -12.09
N PRO A 185 -2.31 -13.49 -13.35
CA PRO A 185 -1.56 -14.09 -14.46
C PRO A 185 -0.04 -14.06 -14.24
N TYR A 186 0.45 -13.26 -13.29
CA TYR A 186 1.88 -13.11 -12.99
C TYR A 186 2.37 -13.96 -11.81
N ARG A 187 1.47 -14.68 -11.11
CA ARG A 187 1.83 -15.64 -10.07
C ARG A 187 2.03 -17.02 -10.69
N LYS A 188 3.18 -17.64 -10.46
CA LYS A 188 3.48 -19.02 -10.93
C LYS A 188 2.81 -20.09 -10.04
N ASP A 189 2.31 -19.66 -8.90
CA ASP A 189 1.86 -20.44 -7.76
C ASP A 189 0.34 -20.72 -7.76
N GLY A 190 -0.41 -20.23 -8.76
CA GLY A 190 -1.79 -20.66 -9.01
C GLY A 190 -2.84 -20.32 -7.95
N MET A 191 -2.49 -19.60 -6.87
CA MET A 191 -3.40 -19.21 -5.77
C MET A 191 -3.31 -17.72 -5.36
#